data_AF-A0A7K3GQP5-F1
#
_entry.id   AF-A0A7K3GQP5-F1
#
_cell.length_a   1.000
_cell.length_b   1.000
_cell.length_c   1.000
_cell.angle_alpha   90.00
_cell.angle_beta   90.00
_cell.angle_gamma   90.00
#
_symmetry.space_group_name_H-M   'P 1'
#
loop_
_entity.id
_entity.type
_entity.pdbx_description
1 polymer ?
#
loop_
_entity_poly.entity_id
_entity_poly.type
_entity_poly.pdbx_seq_one_letter_code
_entity_poly.pdbx_strand_id
1 'polypeptide(L)' 'PPAPAPRAPAPEPRQVSPEDDIPEEDDPDLDESALSGRDLLVRELGATVVEEIAHE' A
#
# COMPACT_ATOMS: atom_id res chain seq x y z
N PRO A 1 45.84 9.87 0.55
CA PRO A 1 44.49 9.69 -0.04
C PRO A 1 43.73 11.02 0.05
N PRO A 2 42.96 11.43 -0.96
CA PRO A 2 42.19 12.67 -0.87
C PRO A 2 41.07 12.54 0.17
N ALA A 3 40.77 13.63 0.87
CA ALA A 3 39.71 13.69 1.89
C ALA A 3 38.32 13.75 1.23
N PRO A 4 37.28 13.16 1.86
CA PRO A 4 35.93 13.19 1.32
C PRO A 4 35.39 14.63 1.33
N ALA A 5 34.78 15.04 0.22
CA ALA A 5 34.14 16.34 0.08
C ALA A 5 32.85 16.42 0.92
N PRO A 6 32.46 17.63 1.40
CA PRO A 6 31.22 17.80 2.13
C PRO A 6 30.00 17.48 1.26
N ARG A 7 29.10 16.63 1.77
CA ARG A 7 27.87 16.23 1.10
C ARG A 7 26.84 17.36 1.23
N ALA A 8 26.17 17.70 0.12
CA ALA A 8 25.06 18.64 0.14
C ALA A 8 23.91 18.11 1.02
N PRO A 9 23.17 19.01 1.71
CA PRO A 9 22.02 18.60 2.51
C PRO A 9 20.95 17.94 1.64
N ALA A 10 20.34 16.87 2.16
CA ALA A 10 19.20 16.24 1.52
C ALA A 10 17.98 17.18 1.58
N PRO A 11 17.09 17.15 0.57
CA PRO A 11 15.83 17.89 0.62
C PRO A 11 14.99 17.46 1.83
N GLU A 12 14.30 18.41 2.46
CA GLU A 12 13.38 18.12 3.57
C GLU A 12 12.16 17.33 3.06
N PRO A 13 11.69 16.31 3.79
CA PRO A 13 10.49 15.57 3.42
C PRO A 13 9.27 16.48 3.48
N ARG A 14 8.39 16.39 2.47
CA ARG A 14 7.13 17.13 2.46
C ARG A 14 6.22 16.57 3.54
N GLN A 15 5.63 17.43 4.36
CA GLN A 15 4.60 17.03 5.30
C GLN A 15 3.31 16.86 4.52
N VAL A 16 2.82 15.63 4.45
CA VAL A 16 1.50 15.30 3.92
C VAL A 16 0.47 15.41 5.04
N SER A 17 -0.68 16.01 4.74
CA SER A 17 -1.82 15.97 5.64
C SER A 17 -2.37 14.55 5.76
N PRO A 18 -3.00 14.15 6.87
CA PRO A 18 -3.65 12.84 7.00
C PRO A 18 -4.76 12.62 5.96
N GLU A 19 -5.41 13.68 5.47
CA GLU A 19 -6.39 13.58 4.39
C GLU A 19 -5.77 13.29 3.01
N ASP A 20 -4.49 13.62 2.83
CA ASP A 20 -3.73 13.37 1.60
C ASP A 20 -2.87 12.09 1.69
N ASP A 21 -2.96 11.39 2.82
CA ASP A 21 -2.23 10.15 3.12
C ASP A 21 -2.94 8.97 2.44
N ILE A 22 -2.60 8.76 1.17
CA ILE A 22 -3.04 7.61 0.38
C ILE A 22 -1.85 6.68 0.17
N PRO A 23 -2.06 5.36 0.12
CA PRO A 23 -0.98 4.41 -0.02
C PRO A 23 -0.29 4.57 -1.40
N GLU A 24 1.04 4.43 -1.46
CA GLU A 24 1.88 4.72 -2.62
C GLU A 24 2.00 3.48 -3.54
N GLU A 25 1.90 3.63 -4.86
CA GLU A 25 1.90 2.49 -5.82
C GLU A 25 3.14 1.55 -5.73
N ASP A 26 4.21 1.93 -5.03
CA ASP A 26 5.39 1.10 -4.78
C ASP A 26 5.39 0.36 -3.42
N ASP A 27 4.35 0.55 -2.60
CA ASP A 27 4.23 -0.09 -1.31
C ASP A 27 4.11 -1.63 -1.48
N PRO A 28 4.90 -2.43 -0.73
CA PRO A 28 4.97 -3.88 -0.91
C PRO A 28 3.70 -4.61 -0.44
N ASP A 29 2.85 -3.95 0.35
CA ASP A 29 1.52 -4.40 0.76
C ASP A 29 0.40 -3.84 -0.12
N LEU A 30 0.70 -2.86 -0.99
CA LEU A 30 -0.13 -2.52 -2.16
C LEU A 30 0.07 -3.58 -3.25
N ASP A 31 -0.34 -4.80 -2.97
CA ASP A 31 -0.36 -5.82 -4.01
C ASP A 31 -1.43 -5.49 -5.07
N GLU A 32 -1.05 -5.57 -6.35
CA GLU A 32 -2.01 -5.57 -7.48
C GLU A 32 -2.87 -6.85 -7.50
N SER A 33 -2.62 -7.77 -6.57
CA SER A 33 -3.35 -9.01 -6.49
C SER A 33 -4.77 -8.76 -6.02
N ALA A 34 -5.00 -7.73 -5.19
CA ALA A 34 -6.29 -7.22 -4.72
C ALA A 34 -7.37 -8.30 -4.78
N LEU A 35 -7.06 -9.48 -4.25
CA LEU A 35 -8.06 -10.51 -4.09
C LEU A 35 -8.93 -9.85 -3.05
N SER A 36 -10.06 -9.30 -3.52
CA SER A 36 -11.13 -8.79 -2.68
C SER A 36 -11.18 -9.72 -1.48
N GLY A 37 -11.19 -9.21 -0.25
CA GLY A 37 -11.07 -10.08 0.94
C GLY A 37 -11.98 -11.32 0.85
N ARG A 38 -13.12 -11.20 0.15
CA ARG A 38 -13.96 -12.30 -0.33
C ARG A 38 -13.24 -13.47 -1.00
N ASP A 39 -12.42 -13.22 -2.02
CA ASP A 39 -11.75 -14.25 -2.80
C ASP A 39 -10.64 -14.96 -2.00
N LEU A 40 -9.98 -14.24 -1.07
CA LEU A 40 -9.08 -14.85 -0.08
C LEU A 40 -9.84 -15.73 0.91
N LEU A 41 -10.99 -15.27 1.41
CA LEU A 41 -11.85 -16.02 2.31
C LEU A 41 -12.34 -17.33 1.66
N VAL A 42 -12.73 -17.29 0.38
CA VAL A 42 -13.19 -18.48 -0.37
C VAL A 42 -12.05 -19.47 -0.58
N ARG A 43 -10.87 -19.01 -1.01
CA ARG A 43 -9.76 -19.90 -1.37
C ARG A 43 -9.08 -20.52 -0.15
N GLU A 44 -8.79 -19.72 0.88
CA GLU A 44 -7.88 -20.17 1.95
C GLU A 44 -8.60 -20.76 3.16
N LEU A 45 -9.85 -20.37 3.40
CA LEU A 45 -10.68 -20.91 4.50
C LEU A 45 -11.75 -21.88 3.99
N GLY A 46 -11.83 -22.10 2.66
CA GLY A 46 -12.87 -22.92 2.03
C GLY A 46 -14.27 -22.34 2.20
N ALA A 47 -14.38 -21.03 2.39
CA ALA A 47 -15.67 -20.35 2.56
C ALA A 47 -16.49 -20.39 1.24
N THR A 48 -17.80 -20.21 1.36
CA THR A 48 -18.72 -20.15 0.21
C THR A 48 -19.64 -18.94 0.33
N VAL A 49 -19.86 -18.24 -0.77
CA VAL A 49 -20.80 -17.11 -0.82
C VAL A 49 -22.21 -17.67 -0.94
N VAL A 50 -23.05 -17.34 0.04
CA VAL A 50 -24.47 -17.72 0.04
C VAL A 50 -25.31 -16.65 -0.64
N GLU A 51 -25.03 -15.38 -0.33
CA GLU A 51 -25.74 -14.22 -0.87
C GLU A 51 -24.78 -13.03 -0.92
N GLU A 52 -24.86 -12.25 -2.00
CA GLU A 52 -24.09 -11.03 -2.19
C GLU A 52 -25.05 -9.84 -2.23
N ILE A 53 -24.87 -8.89 -1.31
CA ILE A 53 -25.70 -7.69 -1.20
C ILE A 53 -24.87 -6.51 -1.72
N ALA A 54 -25.28 -5.94 -2.85
CA ALA A 54 -24.65 -4.73 -3.39
C ALA A 54 -25.13 -3.49 -2.62
N HIS A 55 -24.21 -2.63 -2.22
CA HIS A 55 -24.52 -1.28 -1.76
C HIS A 55 -24.21 -0.30 -2.90
N GLU A 56 -25.20 0.50 -3.27
CA GLU A 56 -25.07 1.61 -4.24
C GLU A 56 -24.87 2.96 -3.53
#